data_AF-A0A7G3ZNE8-F1
#
_entry.id   AF-A0A7G3ZNE8-F1
#
_cell.length_a   1.000
_cell.length_b   1.000
_cell.length_c   1.000
_cell.angle_alpha   90.00
_cell.angle_beta   90.00
_cell.angle_gamma   90.00
#
_symmetry.space_group_name_H-M   'P 1'
#
loop_
_entity.id
_entity.type
_entity.pdbx_description
1 polymer ?
#
loop_
_entity_poly.entity_id
_entity_poly.type
_entity_poly.pdbx_seq_one_letter_code
_entity_poly.pdbx_strand_id
1 'polypeptide(L)'
;MMYVIFNRHDYHFEIDLLTFDSELSDRPKAELTKDELDQLEEYEFKHGPLSLINDSMKTKTPVIISLRNNHKIIARVKAFDRHCNMVLENVKELWTERRGNKAENKERFISKLFLRGDSVIVVLKAPMQ
;
A
#
# COMPACT_ATOMS: atom_id res chain seq x y z
N MET A 1 30.71 -9.70 11.06
CA MET A 1 31.90 -9.02 10.52
C MET A 1 31.46 -7.60 10.21
N MET A 2 31.74 -6.67 11.11
CA MET A 2 31.30 -5.26 11.01
C MET A 2 32.30 -4.53 10.11
N TYR A 3 31.86 -3.97 8.99
CA TYR A 3 32.71 -3.13 8.15
C TYR A 3 32.36 -1.67 8.40
N VAL A 4 33.27 -0.96 9.06
CA VAL A 4 33.22 0.50 9.18
C VAL A 4 33.91 1.07 7.94
N ILE A 5 33.14 1.63 7.01
CA ILE A 5 33.69 2.35 5.86
C ILE A 5 33.92 3.80 6.31
N PHE A 6 35.18 4.15 6.58
CA PHE A 6 35.59 5.52 6.84
C PHE A 6 35.72 6.27 5.51
N ASN A 7 34.75 7.12 5.18
CA ASN A 7 34.97 8.17 4.17
C ASN A 7 35.57 9.39 4.85
N ARG A 8 36.83 9.69 4.48
CA ARG A 8 37.60 10.82 4.99
C ARG A 8 37.12 12.05 4.23
N HIS A 9 36.73 13.10 4.95
CA HIS A 9 36.08 14.34 4.49
C HIS A 9 34.55 14.34 4.56
N ASP A 10 34.00 14.24 5.77
CA ASP A 10 32.98 15.17 6.30
C ASP A 10 32.61 14.72 7.72
N TYR A 11 32.65 15.63 8.70
CA TYR A 11 32.24 15.36 10.09
C TYR A 11 30.71 15.41 10.23
N HIS A 12 30.00 14.75 9.34
CA HIS A 12 28.60 14.43 9.52
C HIS A 12 28.49 12.93 9.77
N PHE A 13 28.11 12.58 11.00
CA PHE A 13 27.63 11.26 11.36
C PHE A 13 26.34 10.99 10.57
N GLU A 14 26.46 10.58 9.32
CA GLU A 14 25.39 9.89 8.62
C GLU A 14 25.59 8.39 8.87
N ILE A 15 24.96 7.92 9.95
CA ILE A 15 24.59 6.50 10.01
C ILE A 15 23.62 6.33 8.84
N ASP A 16 23.98 5.52 7.85
CA ASP A 16 23.07 5.17 6.76
C ASP A 16 21.76 4.67 7.39
N LEU A 17 20.70 5.49 7.36
CA LEU A 17 19.38 5.14 7.92
C LEU A 17 18.86 3.81 7.35
N LEU A 18 19.26 3.50 6.11
CA LEU A 18 18.94 2.25 5.43
C LEU A 18 19.53 1.01 6.12
N THR A 19 20.72 1.11 6.71
CA THR A 19 21.31 -0.01 7.48
C THR A 19 20.57 -0.23 8.80
N PHE A 20 20.17 0.84 9.49
CA PHE A 20 19.43 0.74 10.75
C PHE A 20 18.05 0.10 10.58
N ASP A 21 17.32 0.48 9.53
CA ASP A 21 15.98 -0.08 9.28
C ASP A 21 16.02 -1.54 8.82
N SER A 22 17.10 -1.98 8.15
CA SER A 22 17.28 -3.38 7.77
C SER A 22 17.50 -4.30 8.99
N GLU A 23 18.24 -3.82 10.01
CA GLU A 23 18.48 -4.56 11.26
C GLU A 23 17.20 -4.71 12.09
N LEU A 24 16.25 -3.77 11.98
CA LEU A 24 14.93 -3.88 12.63
C LEU A 24 14.04 -4.93 11.98
N SER A 25 14.20 -5.18 10.67
CA SER A 25 13.37 -6.16 9.94
C SER A 25 13.69 -7.61 10.28
N ASP A 26 14.96 -7.88 10.61
CA ASP A 26 15.46 -9.23 10.92
C ASP A 26 15.19 -9.64 12.39
N ARG A 27 14.90 -8.68 13.26
CA ARG A 27 14.60 -8.94 14.68
C ARG A 27 13.16 -9.45 14.86
N PRO A 28 12.91 -10.36 15.82
CA PRO A 28 11.55 -10.78 16.13
C PRO A 28 10.69 -9.60 16.57
N LYS A 29 9.52 -9.39 15.93
CA LYS A 29 8.59 -8.29 16.26
C LYS A 29 8.14 -8.26 17.73
N ALA A 30 8.25 -9.38 18.45
CA ALA A 30 7.91 -9.48 19.88
C ALA A 30 8.93 -8.81 20.81
N GLU A 31 10.16 -8.54 20.34
CA GLU A 31 11.24 -7.95 21.12
C GLU A 31 11.39 -6.44 20.89
N LEU A 32 10.62 -5.89 19.95
CA LEU A 32 10.66 -4.48 19.60
C LEU A 32 9.79 -3.66 20.55
N THR A 33 10.28 -2.46 20.89
CA THR A 33 9.48 -1.46 21.58
C THR A 33 8.38 -0.92 20.65
N LYS A 34 7.39 -0.23 21.23
CA LYS A 34 6.30 0.35 20.45
C LYS A 34 6.79 1.34 19.39
N ASP A 35 7.76 2.18 19.74
CA ASP A 35 8.28 3.19 18.83
C ASP A 35 9.07 2.56 17.67
N GLU A 36 9.84 1.50 17.94
CA GLU A 36 10.53 0.72 16.91
C GLU A 36 9.53 0.00 15.98
N LEU A 37 8.40 -0.49 16.51
CA LEU A 37 7.33 -1.10 15.71
C LEU A 37 6.69 -0.10 14.75
N ASP A 38 6.40 1.11 15.23
CA ASP A 38 5.81 2.18 14.40
C ASP A 38 6.80 2.63 13.30
N GLN A 39 8.09 2.72 13.62
CA GLN A 39 9.16 3.01 12.65
C GLN A 39 9.28 1.91 11.59
N LEU A 40 9.27 0.64 12.01
CA LEU A 40 9.32 -0.50 11.11
C LEU A 40 8.10 -0.53 10.16
N GLU A 41 6.90 -0.24 10.67
CA GLU A 41 5.69 -0.16 9.85
C GLU A 41 5.78 0.97 8.81
N GLU A 42 6.27 2.15 9.21
CA GLU A 42 6.47 3.26 8.28
C GLU A 42 7.51 2.92 7.20
N TYR A 43 8.58 2.22 7.57
CA TYR A 43 9.59 1.73 6.64
C TYR A 43 9.01 0.69 5.67
N GLU A 44 8.28 -0.31 6.18
CA GLU A 44 7.60 -1.35 5.38
C GLU A 44 6.60 -0.71 4.39
N PHE A 45 5.93 0.38 4.76
CA PHE A 45 5.03 1.13 3.86
C PHE A 45 5.75 1.96 2.79
N LYS A 46 7.00 2.37 3.02
CA LYS A 46 7.78 3.16 2.04
C LYS A 46 8.57 2.28 1.09
N HIS A 47 9.17 1.20 1.59
CA HIS A 47 10.11 0.38 0.84
C HIS A 47 9.57 -1.02 0.53
N GLY A 48 8.47 -1.44 1.16
CA GLY A 48 7.85 -2.74 0.95
C GLY A 48 6.82 -2.78 -0.18
N PRO A 49 6.07 -3.88 -0.33
CA PRO A 49 5.10 -4.07 -1.41
C PRO A 49 3.91 -3.09 -1.36
N LEU A 50 3.60 -2.54 -0.17
CA LEU A 50 2.54 -1.56 0.01
C LEU A 50 2.95 -0.14 -0.44
N SER A 51 4.22 0.08 -0.76
CA SER A 51 4.73 1.34 -1.33
C SER A 51 3.92 1.80 -2.55
N LEU A 52 3.46 0.86 -3.40
CA LEU A 52 2.62 1.18 -4.56
C LEU A 52 1.32 1.90 -4.16
N ILE A 53 0.69 1.48 -3.05
CA ILE A 53 -0.54 2.10 -2.53
C ILE A 53 -0.20 3.43 -1.87
N ASN A 54 0.90 3.48 -1.10
CA ASN A 54 1.38 4.70 -0.46
C ASN A 54 1.68 5.81 -1.49
N ASP A 55 2.39 5.47 -2.55
CA ASP A 55 2.68 6.37 -3.66
C ASP A 55 1.40 6.83 -4.32
N SER A 56 0.46 5.92 -4.58
CA SER A 56 -0.82 6.27 -5.19
C SER A 56 -1.66 7.21 -4.34
N MET A 57 -1.60 7.07 -3.01
CA MET A 57 -2.24 7.97 -2.06
C MET A 57 -1.59 9.37 -2.10
N LYS A 58 -0.25 9.45 -2.10
CA LYS A 58 0.51 10.71 -2.14
C LYS A 58 0.33 11.47 -3.46
N THR A 59 0.47 10.78 -4.58
CA THR A 59 0.28 11.35 -5.94
C THR A 59 -1.19 11.51 -6.29
N LYS A 60 -2.10 11.04 -5.43
CA LYS A 60 -3.55 10.98 -5.64
C LYS A 60 -3.90 10.25 -6.94
N THR A 61 -3.05 9.35 -7.45
CA THR A 61 -3.31 8.63 -8.69
C THR A 61 -4.43 7.60 -8.49
N PRO A 62 -5.32 7.42 -9.47
CA PRO A 62 -6.35 6.39 -9.36
C PRO A 62 -5.72 5.00 -9.34
N VAL A 63 -6.34 4.10 -8.58
CA VAL A 63 -6.00 2.69 -8.49
C VAL A 63 -7.15 1.84 -9.00
N ILE A 64 -6.81 0.69 -9.57
CA ILE A 64 -7.75 -0.36 -9.96
C ILE A 64 -7.59 -1.51 -8.99
N ILE A 65 -8.66 -1.89 -8.30
CA ILE A 65 -8.68 -2.92 -7.28
C ILE A 65 -9.59 -4.06 -7.75
N SER A 66 -9.06 -5.28 -7.79
CA SER A 66 -9.86 -6.49 -8.04
C SER A 66 -10.27 -7.12 -6.72
N LEU A 67 -11.57 -7.35 -6.55
CA LEU A 67 -12.14 -7.95 -5.36
C LEU A 67 -12.45 -9.45 -5.54
N ARG A 68 -12.62 -10.16 -4.42
CA ARG A 68 -12.96 -11.59 -4.34
C ARG A 68 -14.33 -11.93 -4.92
N ASN A 69 -15.29 -11.01 -4.86
CA ASN A 69 -16.60 -11.15 -5.48
C ASN A 69 -16.58 -10.91 -7.00
N ASN A 70 -15.41 -10.85 -7.62
CA ASN A 70 -15.19 -10.56 -9.04
C ASN A 70 -15.65 -9.16 -9.48
N HIS A 71 -15.85 -8.24 -8.55
CA HIS A 71 -16.05 -6.83 -8.85
C HIS A 71 -14.69 -6.13 -9.02
N LYS A 72 -14.67 -5.08 -9.84
CA LYS A 72 -13.50 -4.21 -10.06
C LYS A 72 -13.84 -2.82 -9.56
N ILE A 73 -12.98 -2.23 -8.76
CA ILE A 73 -13.13 -0.87 -8.25
C ILE A 73 -12.06 0.02 -8.89
N ILE A 74 -12.46 1.18 -9.39
CA ILE A 74 -11.56 2.26 -9.77
C ILE A 74 -11.78 3.39 -8.77
N ALA A 75 -10.75 3.80 -8.04
CA ALA A 75 -10.90 4.78 -6.97
C ALA A 75 -9.60 5.53 -6.69
N ARG A 76 -9.68 6.59 -5.87
CA ARG A 76 -8.49 7.24 -5.29
C ARG A 76 -8.39 6.84 -3.81
N VAL A 77 -7.19 6.42 -3.40
CA VAL A 77 -6.91 6.03 -2.01
C VAL A 77 -6.70 7.30 -1.17
N LYS A 78 -7.35 7.35 0.01
CA LYS A 78 -7.18 8.43 0.99
C LYS A 78 -6.41 8.01 2.21
N ALA A 79 -6.60 6.77 2.63
CA ALA A 79 -5.86 6.14 3.72
C ALA A 79 -5.84 4.63 3.47
N PHE A 80 -4.83 3.95 4.00
CA PHE A 80 -4.74 2.50 4.03
C PHE A 80 -4.05 2.05 5.32
N ASP A 81 -4.12 0.76 5.63
CA ASP A 81 -3.41 0.15 6.75
C ASP A 81 -2.64 -1.11 6.34
N ARG A 82 -1.94 -1.73 7.30
CA ARG A 82 -1.19 -2.99 7.12
C ARG A 82 -2.03 -4.20 6.70
N HIS A 83 -3.34 -4.17 6.93
CA HIS A 83 -4.25 -5.24 6.50
C HIS A 83 -4.80 -4.99 5.09
N CYS A 84 -4.33 -3.96 4.40
CA CYS A 84 -4.88 -3.48 3.13
C CYS A 84 -6.34 -3.02 3.25
N ASN A 85 -6.82 -2.65 4.44
CA ASN A 85 -8.06 -1.89 4.52
C ASN A 85 -7.81 -0.51 3.92
N MET A 86 -8.79 0.04 3.20
CA MET A 86 -8.64 1.30 2.48
C MET A 86 -9.84 2.21 2.66
N VAL A 87 -9.57 3.50 2.83
CA VAL A 87 -10.55 4.57 2.66
C VAL A 87 -10.42 5.10 1.24
N LEU A 88 -11.49 4.98 0.46
CA LEU A 88 -11.53 5.32 -0.95
C LEU A 88 -12.47 6.50 -1.21
N GLU A 89 -12.10 7.36 -2.15
CA GLU A 89 -12.93 8.46 -2.66
C GLU A 89 -13.13 8.35 -4.17
N ASN A 90 -14.26 8.89 -4.65
CA ASN A 90 -14.66 8.88 -6.07
C ASN A 90 -14.63 7.45 -6.66
N VAL A 91 -15.30 6.54 -5.96
CA VAL A 91 -15.26 5.11 -6.25
C VAL A 91 -16.23 4.79 -7.39
N LYS A 92 -15.71 4.17 -8.44
CA LYS A 92 -16.47 3.56 -9.51
C LYS A 92 -16.34 2.05 -9.40
N GLU A 93 -17.42 1.37 -9.07
CA GLU A 93 -17.44 -0.09 -9.00
C GLU A 93 -18.10 -0.67 -10.25
N LEU A 94 -17.47 -1.71 -10.80
CA LEU A 94 -17.79 -2.35 -12.06
C LEU A 94 -17.99 -3.85 -11.80
N TRP A 95 -19.10 -4.41 -12.29
CA TRP A 95 -19.35 -5.84 -12.23
C TRP A 95 -20.19 -6.30 -13.43
N THR A 96 -20.15 -7.60 -13.70
CA THR A 96 -20.94 -8.22 -14.75
C THR A 96 -21.99 -9.12 -14.12
N GLU A 97 -23.27 -8.84 -14.40
CA GLU A 97 -24.38 -9.70 -14.00
C GLU A 97 -24.74 -10.61 -15.18
N ARG A 98 -24.80 -11.93 -14.95
CA ARG A 98 -25.26 -12.89 -15.95
C ARG A 98 -26.71 -13.25 -15.69
N ARG A 99 -27.59 -12.91 -16.64
CA ARG A 99 -28.99 -13.33 -16.65
C ARG A 99 -29.20 -14.26 -17.83
N GLY A 100 -29.14 -15.57 -17.55
CA GLY A 100 -29.11 -16.59 -18.60
C GLY A 100 -27.89 -16.42 -19.51
N ASN A 101 -28.11 -16.36 -20.82
CA ASN A 101 -27.04 -16.21 -21.81
C ASN A 101 -26.58 -14.76 -22.04
N LYS A 102 -27.22 -13.76 -21.42
CA LYS A 102 -26.81 -12.36 -21.55
C LYS A 102 -25.94 -11.94 -20.38
N ALA A 103 -24.76 -11.41 -20.70
CA ALA A 103 -23.86 -10.75 -19.75
C ALA A 103 -24.09 -9.24 -19.84
N GLU A 104 -24.52 -8.63 -18.74
CA GLU A 104 -24.74 -7.19 -18.66
C GLU A 104 -23.69 -6.56 -17.74
N ASN A 105 -22.97 -5.56 -18.26
CA ASN A 105 -22.01 -4.81 -17.47
C ASN A 105 -22.76 -3.71 -16.70
N LYS A 106 -22.58 -3.70 -15.39
CA LYS A 106 -23.17 -2.71 -14.49
C LYS A 106 -22.07 -1.90 -13.82
N GLU A 107 -22.41 -0.65 -13.52
CA GLU A 107 -21.55 0.25 -12.78
C GLU A 107 -22.35 1.01 -11.73
N ARG A 108 -21.67 1.36 -10.63
CA ARG A 108 -22.20 2.28 -9.63
C ARG A 108 -21.11 3.23 -9.16
N PHE A 109 -21.54 4.43 -8.76
CA PHE A 109 -20.67 5.45 -8.18
C PHE A 109 -20.94 5.60 -6.69
N ILE A 110 -19.87 5.63 -5.91
CA ILE A 110 -19.90 5.82 -4.46
C ILE A 110 -18.90 6.92 -4.12
N SER A 111 -19.36 7.99 -3.46
CA SER A 111 -18.51 9.15 -3.16
C SER A 111 -17.37 8.82 -2.19
N LYS A 112 -17.68 8.04 -1.14
CA LYS A 112 -16.74 7.60 -0.09
C LYS A 112 -17.04 6.14 0.26
N LEU A 113 -16.02 5.30 0.29
CA LEU A 113 -16.15 3.87 0.62
C LEU A 113 -15.04 3.46 1.57
N PHE A 114 -15.40 2.72 2.63
CA PHE A 114 -14.45 1.94 3.40
C PHE A 114 -14.42 0.52 2.83
N LEU A 115 -13.23 0.07 2.41
CA LEU A 115 -13.00 -1.26 1.85
C LEU A 115 -12.15 -2.08 2.82
N ARG A 116 -12.61 -3.28 3.14
CA ARG A 116 -11.86 -4.23 3.96
C ARG A 116 -10.86 -5.00 3.09
N GLY A 117 -9.64 -5.20 3.61
CA GLY A 117 -8.52 -5.75 2.85
C GLY A 117 -8.58 -7.25 2.57
N ASP A 118 -9.36 -8.02 3.33
CA ASP A 118 -9.61 -9.46 3.09
C ASP A 118 -10.28 -9.76 1.74
N SER A 119 -11.02 -8.78 1.23
CA SER A 119 -11.74 -8.84 -0.03
C SER A 119 -10.86 -8.47 -1.23
N VAL A 120 -9.69 -7.85 -1.01
CA VAL A 120 -8.77 -7.42 -2.06
C VAL A 120 -7.93 -8.60 -2.55
N ILE A 121 -7.82 -8.75 -3.87
CA ILE A 121 -6.92 -9.73 -4.50
C ILE A 121 -5.70 -9.04 -5.10
N VAL A 122 -5.94 -8.03 -5.94
CA VAL A 122 -4.87 -7.31 -6.67
C VAL A 122 -5.18 -5.83 -6.67
N VAL A 123 -4.14 -5.02 -6.48
CA VAL A 123 -4.17 -3.57 -6.62
C VAL A 123 -3.21 -3.16 -7.72
N LEU A 124 -3.69 -2.37 -8.67
CA LEU A 124 -2.91 -1.82 -9.77
C LEU A 124 -2.95 -0.30 -9.70
N LYS A 125 -1.78 0.33 -9.77
CA LYS A 125 -1.66 1.78 -9.97
C LYS A 125 -1.94 2.09 -11.44
N ALA A 126 -2.92 2.93 -11.72
CA ALA A 126 -3.21 3.31 -13.10
C ALA A 126 -2.04 4.15 -13.66
N PRO A 127 -1.61 3.92 -14.91
CA PRO A 127 -0.61 4.77 -15.54
C PRO A 127 -1.18 6.19 -15.68
N MET A 128 -0.39 7.19 -15.30
CA MET A 128 -0.68 8.58 -15.63
C MET A 128 -0.38 8.74 -17.13
N GLN A 129 -1.38 9.10 -17.93
CA GLN A 129 -1.14 9.65 -19.27
C GLN A 129 -0.55 11.05 -19.16
#